data_AF-A0A0S7YIB3-F1
#
_entry.id   AF-A0A0S7YIB3-F1
#
_cell.length_a   1.000
_cell.length_b   1.000
_cell.length_c   1.000
_cell.angle_alpha   90.00
_cell.angle_beta   90.00
_cell.angle_gamma   90.00
#
_symmetry.space_group_name_H-M   'P 1'
#
loop_
_entity.id
_entity.type
_entity.pdbx_description
1 polymer ?
#
loop_
_entity_poly.entity_id
_entity_poly.type
_entity_poly.pdbx_seq_one_letter_code
_entity_poly.pdbx_strand_id
1 'polypeptide(L)' 'LGNYDKALRFCKLFIDKDPYYEEAHCVAMRCYGALNDLGGLQSCFSRLKEILAHDLKTTPRAETVTLFETLIKQRKSVVR' A
#
# COMPACT_ATOMS: atom_id res chain seq x y z
N LEU A 1 -11.19 -15.45 -9.44
CA LEU A 1 -9.77 -15.06 -9.38
C LEU A 1 -9.68 -13.55 -9.55
N GLY A 2 -9.30 -12.83 -8.49
CA GLY A 2 -9.16 -11.37 -8.53
C GLY A 2 -8.04 -10.97 -9.49
N ASN A 3 -8.29 -9.98 -10.34
CA ASN A 3 -7.30 -9.51 -11.31
C ASN A 3 -6.34 -8.50 -10.66
N TYR A 4 -5.63 -8.96 -9.63
CA TYR A 4 -4.81 -8.10 -8.75
C TYR A 4 -3.71 -7.37 -9.52
N ASP A 5 -3.13 -7.97 -10.55
CA ASP A 5 -2.16 -7.30 -11.42
C ASP A 5 -2.76 -6.11 -12.18
N LYS A 6 -3.98 -6.26 -12.70
CA LYS A 6 -4.68 -5.15 -13.39
C LYS A 6 -5.09 -4.05 -12.42
N ALA A 7 -5.62 -4.44 -11.25
CA ALA A 7 -5.95 -3.49 -10.19
C ALA A 7 -4.71 -2.72 -9.74
N LEU A 8 -3.59 -3.40 -9.54
CA LEU A 8 -2.33 -2.77 -9.15
C LEU A 8 -1.80 -1.80 -10.22
N ARG A 9 -1.89 -2.16 -11.50
CA ARG A 9 -1.54 -1.23 -12.61
C ARG A 9 -2.42 0.03 -12.58
N PHE A 10 -3.72 -0.12 -12.37
CA PHE A 10 -4.63 1.01 -12.25
C PHE A 10 -4.31 1.89 -11.04
N CYS A 11 -4.07 1.28 -9.87
CA CYS A 11 -3.67 2.01 -8.67
C CYS A 11 -2.37 2.79 -8.87
N LYS A 12 -1.37 2.21 -9.54
CA LYS A 12 -0.11 2.92 -9.88
C LYS A 12 -0.37 4.16 -10.73
N LEU A 13 -1.17 4.03 -11.79
CA LEU A 13 -1.55 5.18 -12.62
C LEU A 13 -2.29 6.26 -11.82
N PHE A 14 -3.15 5.86 -10.89
CA PHE A 14 -3.89 6.80 -10.04
C PHE A 14 -2.95 7.51 -9.04
N ILE A 15 -2.06 6.77 -8.38
CA ILE A 15 -1.06 7.30 -7.45
C ILE A 15 -0.11 8.28 -8.16
N ASP A 16 0.25 8.01 -9.41
CA ASP A 16 1.07 8.93 -10.20
C ASP A 16 0.37 10.27 -10.48
N LYS A 17 -0.98 10.29 -10.50
CA LYS A 17 -1.78 11.50 -10.68
C LYS A 17 -2.09 12.20 -9.37
N ASP A 18 -2.39 11.44 -8.32
CA ASP A 18 -2.61 11.95 -6.97
C ASP A 18 -1.84 11.09 -5.96
N PRO A 19 -0.59 11.46 -5.64
CA PRO A 19 0.24 10.70 -4.72
C PRO A 19 -0.26 10.74 -3.27
N TYR A 20 -1.15 11.69 -2.93
CA TYR A 20 -1.67 11.88 -1.57
C TYR A 20 -2.93 11.05 -1.30
N TYR A 21 -3.52 10.46 -2.34
CA TYR A 21 -4.75 9.70 -2.21
C TYR A 21 -4.52 8.33 -1.56
N GLU A 22 -4.59 8.30 -0.23
CA GLU A 22 -4.32 7.11 0.58
C GLU A 22 -5.16 5.89 0.22
N GLU A 23 -6.40 6.06 -0.24
CA GLU A 23 -7.24 4.92 -0.62
C GLU A 23 -6.66 4.15 -1.80
N ALA A 24 -6.06 4.83 -2.80
CA ALA A 24 -5.37 4.14 -3.90
C ALA A 24 -4.14 3.37 -3.39
N HIS A 25 -3.40 3.93 -2.45
CA HIS A 25 -2.29 3.22 -1.78
C HIS A 25 -2.80 2.00 -0.99
N CYS A 26 -3.92 2.12 -0.27
CA CYS A 26 -4.55 1.01 0.44
C CYS A 26 -4.95 -0.14 -0.50
N VAL A 27 -5.54 0.17 -1.65
CA VAL A 27 -5.89 -0.84 -2.66
C VAL A 27 -4.62 -1.47 -3.25
N ALA A 28 -3.59 -0.68 -3.55
CA ALA A 28 -2.31 -1.20 -4.03
C ALA A 28 -1.65 -2.13 -3.00
N MET A 29 -1.64 -1.75 -1.72
CA MET A 29 -1.13 -2.57 -0.61
C MET A 29 -1.89 -3.91 -0.49
N ARG A 30 -3.22 -3.90 -0.60
CA ARG A 30 -4.02 -5.14 -0.63
C ARG A 30 -3.65 -6.02 -1.83
N CYS A 31 -3.42 -5.42 -3.01
CA CYS A 31 -2.99 -6.16 -4.19
C CYS A 31 -1.61 -6.79 -3.99
N TYR A 32 -0.63 -6.02 -3.49
CA TYR A 32 0.70 -6.55 -3.16
C TYR A 32 0.62 -7.68 -2.13
N GLY A 33 -0.22 -7.53 -1.08
CA GLY A 33 -0.48 -8.58 -0.11
C GLY A 33 -1.05 -9.86 -0.72
N ALA A 34 -2.04 -9.73 -1.62
CA ALA A 34 -2.64 -10.86 -2.34
C ALA A 34 -1.67 -11.54 -3.33
N LEU A 35 -0.76 -10.76 -3.93
CA LEU A 35 0.29 -11.24 -4.84
C LEU A 35 1.53 -11.77 -4.10
N ASN A 36 1.52 -11.80 -2.76
CA ASN A 36 2.65 -12.21 -1.93
C ASN A 36 3.92 -11.35 -2.09
N ASP A 37 3.78 -10.15 -2.68
CA ASP A 37 4.87 -9.21 -2.93
C ASP A 37 5.07 -8.30 -1.70
N LEU A 38 5.89 -8.78 -0.76
CA LEU A 38 6.21 -8.04 0.45
C LEU A 38 7.01 -6.76 0.18
N GLY A 39 7.89 -6.81 -0.83
CA GLY A 39 8.71 -5.66 -1.23
C GLY A 39 7.82 -4.53 -1.75
N GLY A 40 6.90 -4.85 -2.67
CA GLY A 40 5.92 -3.91 -3.19
C GLY A 40 5.03 -3.31 -2.10
N LEU A 41 4.56 -4.14 -1.15
CA LEU A 41 3.78 -3.67 0.00
C LEU A 41 4.55 -2.65 0.85
N GLN A 42 5.80 -2.97 1.22
CA GLN A 42 6.65 -2.10 2.04
C GLN A 42 7.01 -0.82 1.32
N SER A 43 7.42 -0.90 0.05
CA SER A 43 7.76 0.27 -0.75
C SER A 43 6.56 1.20 -0.94
N CYS A 44 5.36 0.66 -1.16
CA CYS A 44 4.14 1.47 -1.30
C CYS A 44 3.86 2.28 -0.03
N PHE A 45 3.92 1.65 1.15
CA PHE A 45 3.66 2.32 2.41
C PHE A 45 4.75 3.34 2.78
N SER A 46 6.03 2.99 2.57
CA SER A 46 7.15 3.92 2.82
C SER A 46 7.06 5.15 1.92
N ARG A 47 6.75 4.97 0.63
CA ARG A 47 6.58 6.08 -0.31
C ARG A 47 5.45 7.02 0.12
N LEU A 48 4.30 6.47 0.52
CA LEU A 48 3.19 7.27 1.04
C LEU A 48 3.61 8.08 2.27
N LYS A 49 4.28 7.45 3.25
CA LYS A 49 4.78 8.13 4.44
C LYS A 49 5.70 9.28 4.10
N GLU A 50 6.66 9.06 3.20
CA GLU A 50 7.63 10.06 2.77
C GLU A 50 6.94 11.27 2.14
N ILE A 51 6.02 11.04 1.20
CA ILE A 51 5.31 12.11 0.49
C ILE A 51 4.45 12.92 1.46
N LEU A 52 3.64 12.25 2.30
CA LEU A 52 2.80 12.95 3.28
C LEU A 52 3.62 13.76 4.29
N ALA A 53 4.74 13.21 4.76
CA ALA A 53 5.60 13.89 5.73
C ALA A 53 6.36 15.06 5.09
N HIS A 54 6.83 14.91 3.85
CA HIS A 54 7.59 15.94 3.16
C HIS A 54 6.68 17.10 2.71
N ASP A 55 5.60 16.79 2.01
CA ASP A 55 4.78 17.79 1.29
C ASP A 55 3.67 18.37 2.17
N LEU A 56 3.01 17.52 2.97
CA LEU A 56 1.82 17.90 3.75
C LEU A 56 2.08 18.00 5.26
N LYS A 57 3.32 17.71 5.71
CA LYS A 57 3.71 17.67 7.13
C LYS A 57 2.77 16.82 7.99
N THR A 58 2.24 15.75 7.41
CA THR A 58 1.30 14.84 8.06
C THR A 58 1.77 13.40 7.96
N THR A 59 1.09 12.50 8.66
CA THR A 59 1.30 11.05 8.61
C THR A 59 0.12 10.37 7.90
N PRO A 60 0.27 9.13 7.41
CA PRO A 60 -0.87 8.36 6.93
C PRO A 60 -1.97 8.24 8.00
N ARG A 61 -3.22 8.10 7.56
CA ARG A 61 -4.36 7.83 8.44
C ARG A 61 -4.15 6.55 9.25
N ALA A 62 -4.71 6.52 10.45
CA ALA A 62 -4.66 5.35 11.34
C ALA A 62 -5.16 4.06 10.66
N GLU A 63 -6.17 4.18 9.82
CA GLU A 63 -6.73 3.08 9.02
C GLU A 63 -5.70 2.51 8.02
N THR A 64 -4.96 3.39 7.34
CA THR A 64 -3.89 3.04 6.40
C THR A 64 -2.75 2.32 7.11
N VAL A 65 -2.34 2.81 8.28
CA VAL A 65 -1.31 2.18 9.12
C VAL A 65 -1.75 0.80 9.58
N THR A 66 -2.97 0.69 10.12
CA THR A 66 -3.55 -0.58 10.60
C THR A 66 -3.63 -1.62 9.48
N LEU A 67 -4.00 -1.19 8.27
CA LEU A 67 -4.03 -2.07 7.09
C LEU A 67 -2.64 -2.62 6.78
N PHE A 68 -1.63 -1.77 6.71
CA PHE A 68 -0.25 -2.19 6.45
C PHE A 68 0.23 -3.20 7.49
N GLU A 69 0.07 -2.90 8.78
CA GLU A 69 0.49 -3.78 9.88
C GLU A 69 -0.21 -5.14 9.83
N THR A 70 -1.51 -5.15 9.52
CA THR A 70 -2.30 -6.36 9.36
C THR A 70 -1.76 -7.23 8.23
N LEU A 71 -1.51 -6.64 7.05
CA LEU A 71 -0.98 -7.36 5.89
C LEU A 71 0.42 -7.91 6.16
N ILE A 72 1.30 -7.13 6.80
CA ILE A 72 2.64 -7.60 7.19
C ILE A 72 2.56 -8.77 8.17
N LYS A 73 1.69 -8.70 9.17
CA LYS A 73 1.52 -9.77 10.16
C LYS A 73 1.02 -11.06 9.54
N GLN A 74 0.02 -10.97 8.66
CA GLN A 74 -0.53 -12.12 7.93
C GLN A 74 0.54 -12.83 7.08
N ARG A 75 1.46 -12.09 6.48
CA ARG A 75 2.57 -12.67 5.69
C ARG A 75 3.62 -13.35 6.56
N LYS A 76 3.95 -12.78 7.73
CA LYS A 76 4.90 -13.38 8.67
C LYS A 76 4.40 -14.70 9.27
N SER A 77 3.09 -14.87 9.43
CA SER A 77 2.48 -16.10 9.95
C SER A 77 2.45 -17.27 8.97
N VAL A 78 2.67 -17.05 7.66
CA VAL A 78 2.66 -18.10 6.63
C VAL A 78 4.04 -18.79 6.50
N VAL A 79 5.10 -18.23 7.11
CA VAL A 79 6.48 -18.74 7.04
C VAL A 79 6.87 -19.48 8.34
N ARG A 80 5.95 -20.20 8.97
CA ARG A 80 6.22 -21.03 10.16
C ARG A 80 5.75 -22.46 9.96
#